data_AF-A0A3D5M368-F1
#
_entry.id   AF-A0A3D5M368-F1
#
_cell.length_a   1.000
_cell.length_b   1.000
_cell.length_c   1.000
_cell.angle_alpha   90.00
_cell.angle_beta   90.00
_cell.angle_gamma   90.00
#
_symmetry.space_group_name_H-M   'P 1'
#
loop_
_entity.id
_entity.type
_entity.pdbx_description
1 polymer ?
#
loop_
_entity_poly.entity_id
_entity_poly.type
_entity_poly.pdbx_seq_one_letter_code
_entity_poly.pdbx_strand_id
1 'polypeptide(L)'
;MAWFQGWNDFCQWHVELDGEKIGATLIADYPSHLEAMIRDIRKDLGTPELPFVIGELGVGGEEMEIRARKNENDGEAQAMMAFRKAQKRVANIADLNNVSFVPTTAYWDERLEELRKISDRWWNEKKEKGIPDTDDNQLPTPELNLEFRARGGHWYCHYNGSAMNYSLVGLALAEELLRLSRP
;
A
#
# COMPACT_ATOMS: atom_id res chain seq x y z
N MET A 1 10.47 7.23 14.02
CA MET A 1 10.59 6.20 12.97
C MET A 1 9.36 6.27 12.07
N ALA A 2 9.55 6.52 10.78
CA ALA A 2 8.49 6.34 9.80
C ALA A 2 8.54 4.89 9.29
N TRP A 3 7.46 4.13 9.46
CA TRP A 3 7.34 2.76 8.99
C TRP A 3 6.34 2.70 7.84
N PHE A 4 6.82 2.34 6.65
CA PHE A 4 6.00 2.25 5.46
C PHE A 4 6.34 0.95 4.70
N GLN A 5 5.75 -0.14 5.17
CA GLN A 5 5.92 -1.48 4.65
C GLN A 5 4.56 -2.21 4.77
N GLY A 6 4.42 -3.30 4.04
CA GLY A 6 3.31 -4.23 4.23
C GLY A 6 2.91 -4.99 2.97
N TRP A 7 3.39 -4.56 1.79
CA TRP A 7 3.05 -5.18 0.53
C TRP A 7 3.37 -6.69 0.50
N ASN A 8 4.50 -7.13 1.07
CA ASN A 8 4.89 -8.54 1.01
C ASN A 8 4.04 -9.44 1.92
N ASP A 9 3.57 -8.91 3.04
CA ASP A 9 2.64 -9.59 3.95
C ASP A 9 1.21 -9.62 3.37
N PHE A 10 0.84 -8.61 2.57
CA PHE A 10 -0.44 -8.55 1.86
C PHE A 10 -0.46 -9.37 0.56
N CYS A 11 0.58 -9.32 -0.28
CA CYS A 11 0.51 -9.81 -1.66
C CYS A 11 0.35 -11.34 -1.76
N GLN A 12 0.63 -12.04 -0.66
CA GLN A 12 0.42 -13.47 -0.51
C GLN A 12 -1.00 -13.82 0.01
N TRP A 13 -1.93 -12.86 0.07
CA TRP A 13 -3.28 -13.07 0.64
C TRP A 13 -4.03 -14.28 0.10
N HIS A 14 -3.78 -14.64 -1.17
CA HIS A 14 -4.43 -15.71 -1.89
C HIS A 14 -3.76 -17.08 -1.69
N VAL A 15 -2.60 -17.13 -1.03
CA VAL A 15 -1.84 -18.37 -0.87
C VAL A 15 -2.53 -19.30 0.13
N GLU A 16 -2.83 -20.50 -0.36
CA GLU A 16 -3.29 -21.64 0.43
C GLU A 16 -2.33 -22.83 0.21
N LEU A 17 -2.00 -23.54 1.28
CA LEU A 17 -1.14 -24.73 1.24
C LEU A 17 -1.81 -25.83 2.09
N ASP A 18 -2.01 -27.01 1.52
CA ASP A 18 -2.63 -28.16 2.20
C ASP A 18 -3.99 -27.86 2.88
N GLY A 19 -4.75 -26.91 2.31
CA GLY A 19 -6.04 -26.47 2.83
C GLY A 19 -5.96 -25.38 3.91
N GLU A 20 -4.75 -24.94 4.28
CA GLU A 20 -4.54 -23.84 5.21
C GLU A 20 -4.38 -22.50 4.48
N LYS A 21 -5.05 -21.46 4.99
CA LYS A 21 -5.02 -20.10 4.43
C LYS A 21 -3.80 -19.31 4.90
N ILE A 22 -2.62 -19.72 4.44
CA ILE A 22 -1.33 -19.12 4.83
C ILE A 22 -1.34 -17.60 4.65
N GLY A 23 -1.85 -17.09 3.53
CA GLY A 23 -1.95 -15.64 3.28
C GLY A 23 -2.77 -14.88 4.32
N ALA A 24 -3.89 -15.47 4.76
CA ALA A 24 -4.72 -14.87 5.80
C ALA A 24 -4.03 -14.87 7.17
N THR A 25 -3.25 -15.90 7.48
CA THR A 25 -2.45 -15.99 8.70
C THR A 25 -1.36 -14.91 8.74
N LEU A 26 -0.65 -14.69 7.63
CA LEU A 26 0.36 -13.61 7.53
C LEU A 26 -0.24 -12.23 7.84
N ILE A 27 -1.43 -11.94 7.30
CA ILE A 27 -2.16 -10.69 7.57
C ILE A 27 -2.58 -10.61 9.04
N ALA A 28 -3.06 -11.73 9.61
CA ALA A 28 -3.52 -11.79 11.00
C ALA A 28 -2.39 -11.60 12.02
N ASP A 29 -1.19 -12.10 11.70
CA ASP A 29 0.01 -12.04 12.55
C ASP A 29 0.81 -10.75 12.38
N TYR A 30 0.57 -9.97 11.32
CA TYR A 30 1.24 -8.68 11.09
C TYR A 30 1.29 -7.78 12.34
N PRO A 31 0.20 -7.61 13.13
CA PRO A 31 0.24 -6.74 14.30
C PRO A 31 1.20 -7.21 15.40
N SER A 32 1.27 -8.52 15.66
CA SER A 32 2.15 -9.06 16.71
C SER A 32 3.62 -8.97 16.30
N HIS A 33 3.92 -9.23 15.02
CA HIS A 33 5.27 -9.07 14.48
C HIS A 33 5.74 -7.61 14.51
N LEU A 34 4.89 -6.66 14.11
CA LEU A 34 5.24 -5.24 14.13
C LEU A 34 5.36 -4.70 15.56
N GLU A 35 4.50 -5.13 16.48
CA GLU A 35 4.63 -4.81 17.90
C GLU A 35 5.98 -5.29 18.46
N ALA A 36 6.34 -6.55 18.24
CA ALA A 36 7.61 -7.11 18.70
C ALA A 36 8.80 -6.31 18.15
N MET A 37 8.80 -6.01 16.85
CA MET A 37 9.83 -5.19 16.20
C MET A 37 9.97 -3.81 16.85
N ILE A 38 8.85 -3.12 17.13
CA ILE A 38 8.87 -1.80 17.78
C ILE A 38 9.51 -1.90 19.17
N ARG A 39 9.12 -2.90 19.97
CA ARG A 39 9.66 -3.11 21.32
C ARG A 39 11.15 -3.43 21.28
N ASP A 40 11.58 -4.29 20.36
CA ASP A 40 12.97 -4.68 20.19
C ASP A 40 13.83 -3.48 19.75
N ILE A 41 13.38 -2.69 18.77
CA ILE A 41 14.10 -1.47 18.34
C ILE A 41 14.25 -0.49 19.51
N ARG A 42 13.20 -0.26 20.30
CA ARG A 42 13.25 0.64 21.46
C ARG A 42 14.23 0.16 22.52
N LYS A 43 14.21 -1.15 22.80
CA LYS A 43 15.11 -1.78 23.77
C LYS A 43 16.56 -1.69 23.31
N ASP A 44 16.85 -2.08 22.08
CA ASP A 44 18.21 -2.15 21.54
C ASP A 44 18.84 -0.77 21.39
N LEU A 45 18.03 0.26 21.10
CA LEU A 45 18.48 1.65 21.02
C LEU A 45 18.45 2.38 22.38
N GLY A 46 17.92 1.78 23.44
CA GLY A 46 17.75 2.44 24.74
C GLY A 46 16.79 3.64 24.70
N THR A 47 15.80 3.62 23.81
CA THR A 47 14.87 4.74 23.56
C THR A 47 13.40 4.31 23.75
N PRO A 48 12.93 4.11 24.99
CA PRO A 48 11.58 3.57 25.26
C PRO A 48 10.43 4.40 24.67
N GLU A 49 10.66 5.71 24.50
CA GLU A 49 9.67 6.65 23.98
C GLU A 49 9.84 6.95 22.48
N LEU A 50 10.73 6.25 21.75
CA LEU A 50 10.97 6.50 20.32
C LEU A 50 9.65 6.46 19.54
N PRO A 51 9.23 7.55 18.87
CA PRO A 51 7.95 7.56 18.16
C PRO A 51 8.00 6.68 16.93
N PHE A 52 6.91 5.94 16.70
CA PHE A 52 6.66 5.18 15.47
C PHE A 52 5.41 5.71 14.78
N VAL A 53 5.53 6.00 13.48
CA VAL A 53 4.39 6.37 12.64
C VAL A 53 4.27 5.33 11.55
N ILE A 54 3.16 4.61 11.54
CA ILE A 54 2.83 3.54 10.61
C ILE A 54 2.02 4.15 9.47
N GLY A 55 2.56 4.13 8.25
CA GLY A 55 1.79 4.45 7.05
C GLY A 55 0.94 3.26 6.62
N GLU A 56 -0.35 3.51 6.40
CA GLU A 56 -1.27 2.54 5.80
C GLU A 56 -0.76 2.03 4.45
N LEU A 57 -1.05 0.78 4.09
CA LEU A 57 -0.92 0.30 2.71
C LEU A 57 -2.02 0.92 1.83
N GLY A 58 -1.78 2.15 1.37
CA GLY A 58 -2.74 2.93 0.56
C GLY A 58 -2.93 2.45 -0.88
N VAL A 59 -2.31 1.35 -1.28
CA VAL A 59 -2.39 0.82 -2.66
C VAL A 59 -3.84 0.53 -3.05
N GLY A 60 -4.30 1.04 -4.20
CA GLY A 60 -5.68 0.92 -4.67
C GLY A 60 -6.69 1.86 -3.99
N GLY A 61 -6.22 2.80 -3.15
CA GLY A 61 -7.03 3.91 -2.63
C GLY A 61 -8.34 3.47 -1.97
N GLU A 62 -9.36 4.31 -2.14
CA GLU A 62 -10.74 4.07 -1.68
C GLU A 62 -11.49 3.04 -2.53
N GLU A 63 -11.05 2.79 -3.77
CA GLU A 63 -11.67 1.79 -4.65
C GLU A 63 -11.67 0.40 -4.01
N MET A 64 -10.60 0.03 -3.30
CA MET A 64 -10.53 -1.22 -2.55
C MET A 64 -11.64 -1.33 -1.49
N GLU A 65 -11.95 -0.24 -0.79
CA GLU A 65 -13.02 -0.23 0.20
C GLU A 65 -14.40 -0.33 -0.48
N ILE A 66 -14.59 0.37 -1.59
CA ILE A 66 -15.82 0.27 -2.40
C ILE A 66 -16.03 -1.16 -2.89
N ARG A 67 -14.98 -1.80 -3.44
CA ARG A 67 -15.00 -3.19 -3.91
C ARG A 67 -15.35 -4.15 -2.78
N ALA A 68 -14.70 -4.02 -1.62
CA ALA A 68 -14.97 -4.86 -0.45
C ALA A 68 -16.41 -4.72 0.05
N ARG A 69 -16.97 -3.50 0.06
CA ARG A 69 -18.37 -3.27 0.46
C ARG A 69 -19.37 -3.82 -0.57
N LYS A 70 -19.06 -3.75 -1.85
CA LYS A 70 -19.95 -4.17 -2.94
C LYS A 70 -19.97 -5.68 -3.14
N ASN A 71 -18.84 -6.35 -2.90
CA ASN A 71 -18.68 -7.77 -3.14
C ASN A 71 -17.85 -8.43 -2.02
N GLU A 72 -18.53 -9.19 -1.17
CA GLU A 72 -17.89 -9.98 -0.12
C GLU A 72 -16.96 -11.08 -0.66
N ASN A 73 -17.16 -11.50 -1.93
CA ASN A 73 -16.32 -12.50 -2.59
C ASN A 73 -15.12 -11.88 -3.34
N ASP A 74 -14.92 -10.56 -3.26
CA ASP A 74 -13.73 -9.91 -3.79
C ASP A 74 -12.54 -10.12 -2.83
N GLY A 75 -11.89 -11.28 -2.96
CA GLY A 75 -10.86 -11.73 -2.01
C GLY A 75 -9.70 -10.74 -1.84
N GLU A 76 -9.26 -10.08 -2.91
CA GLU A 76 -8.20 -9.06 -2.86
C GLU A 76 -8.65 -7.85 -2.03
N ALA A 77 -9.85 -7.33 -2.31
CA ALA A 77 -10.38 -6.18 -1.58
C ALA A 77 -10.62 -6.50 -0.10
N GLN A 78 -11.18 -7.68 0.20
CA GLN A 78 -11.36 -8.15 1.59
C GLN A 78 -10.02 -8.27 2.31
N ALA A 79 -9.01 -8.87 1.67
CA ALA A 79 -7.68 -9.01 2.23
C ALA A 79 -7.01 -7.65 2.46
N MET A 80 -7.16 -6.70 1.53
CA MET A 80 -6.62 -5.34 1.69
C MET A 80 -7.25 -4.65 2.90
N MET A 81 -8.57 -4.77 3.08
CA MET A 81 -9.25 -4.22 4.27
C MET A 81 -8.79 -4.89 5.57
N ALA A 82 -8.62 -6.21 5.58
CA ALA A 82 -8.08 -6.94 6.72
C ALA A 82 -6.66 -6.47 7.06
N PHE A 83 -5.82 -6.26 6.05
CA PHE A 83 -4.44 -5.80 6.23
C PHE A 83 -4.34 -4.36 6.74
N ARG A 84 -5.10 -3.42 6.16
CA ARG A 84 -5.16 -2.02 6.65
C ARG A 84 -5.66 -1.97 8.10
N LYS A 85 -6.63 -2.82 8.46
CA LYS A 85 -7.09 -2.98 9.85
C LYS A 85 -6.00 -3.54 10.76
N ALA A 86 -5.22 -4.51 10.28
CA ALA A 86 -4.09 -5.07 11.02
C ALA A 86 -3.02 -3.99 11.30
N GLN A 87 -2.63 -3.20 10.30
CA GLN A 87 -1.70 -2.07 10.49
C GLN A 87 -2.22 -1.06 11.52
N LYS A 88 -3.50 -0.66 11.40
CA LYS A 88 -4.13 0.29 12.33
C LYS A 88 -4.22 -0.25 13.76
N ARG A 89 -4.38 -1.56 13.94
CA ARG A 89 -4.47 -2.19 15.27
C ARG A 89 -3.22 -1.94 16.10
N VAL A 90 -2.04 -1.92 15.49
CA VAL A 90 -0.76 -1.74 16.20
C VAL A 90 -0.69 -0.41 16.93
N ALA A 91 -1.17 0.67 16.31
CA ALA A 91 -1.25 1.99 16.95
C ALA A 91 -2.29 2.09 18.08
N ASN A 92 -3.12 1.05 18.28
CA ASN A 92 -4.16 0.99 19.31
C ASN A 92 -3.84 -0.05 20.41
N ILE A 93 -2.63 -0.59 20.45
CA ILE A 93 -2.19 -1.50 21.51
C ILE A 93 -1.98 -0.67 22.79
N ALA A 94 -2.72 -0.99 23.85
CA ALA A 94 -2.88 -0.13 25.02
C ALA A 94 -1.56 0.18 25.76
N ASP A 95 -0.58 -0.72 25.72
CA ASP A 95 0.72 -0.59 26.37
C ASP A 95 1.87 -0.32 25.38
N LEU A 96 1.54 0.03 24.13
CA LEU A 96 2.48 0.42 23.09
C LEU A 96 2.36 1.93 22.79
N ASN A 97 2.90 2.74 23.70
CA ASN A 97 2.85 4.22 23.62
C ASN A 97 3.64 4.78 22.42
N ASN A 98 3.38 6.04 22.06
CA ASN A 98 4.06 6.79 20.97
C ASN A 98 4.08 6.04 19.63
N VAL A 99 3.00 5.32 19.33
CA VAL A 99 2.75 4.73 18.02
C VAL A 99 1.51 5.39 17.42
N SER A 100 1.59 5.80 16.16
CA SER A 100 0.44 6.35 15.44
C SER A 100 0.30 5.72 14.06
N PHE A 101 -0.89 5.86 13.48
CA PHE A 101 -1.25 5.34 12.18
C PHE A 101 -1.71 6.48 11.28
N VAL A 102 -1.12 6.58 10.07
CA VAL A 102 -1.47 7.58 9.07
C VAL A 102 -2.23 6.89 7.94
N PRO A 103 -3.52 7.23 7.69
CA PRO A 103 -4.25 6.74 6.54
C PRO A 103 -3.68 7.37 5.27
N THR A 104 -3.25 6.53 4.32
CA THR A 104 -2.57 6.98 3.09
C THR A 104 -3.38 6.73 1.83
N THR A 105 -4.54 6.06 1.95
CA THR A 105 -5.49 5.87 0.83
C THR A 105 -5.88 7.17 0.16
N ALA A 106 -6.01 8.25 0.94
CA ALA A 106 -6.35 9.60 0.46
C ALA A 106 -5.31 10.22 -0.49
N TYR A 107 -4.11 9.64 -0.57
CA TYR A 107 -3.03 10.14 -1.44
C TYR A 107 -2.87 9.30 -2.71
N TRP A 108 -3.72 8.30 -2.90
CA TRP A 108 -3.70 7.44 -4.08
C TRP A 108 -3.97 8.23 -5.36
N ASP A 109 -3.10 8.10 -6.35
CA ASP A 109 -3.22 8.78 -7.64
C ASP A 109 -4.22 8.04 -8.55
N GLU A 110 -5.50 8.38 -8.40
CA GLU A 110 -6.60 7.76 -9.16
C GLU A 110 -6.41 7.90 -10.67
N ARG A 111 -5.93 9.07 -11.13
CA ARG A 111 -5.71 9.29 -12.56
C ARG A 111 -4.58 8.40 -13.09
N LEU A 112 -3.50 8.22 -12.33
CA LEU A 112 -2.44 7.31 -12.73
C LEU A 112 -2.91 5.84 -12.71
N GLU A 113 -3.79 5.47 -11.78
CA GLU A 113 -4.44 4.16 -11.81
C GLU A 113 -5.29 3.97 -13.07
N GLU A 114 -6.10 4.96 -13.46
CA GLU A 114 -6.89 4.91 -14.69
C GLU A 114 -6.00 4.68 -15.92
N LEU A 115 -4.90 5.42 -16.02
CA LEU A 115 -3.93 5.29 -17.10
C LEU A 115 -3.27 3.91 -17.10
N ARG A 116 -2.89 3.37 -15.93
CA ARG A 116 -2.40 1.99 -15.81
C ARG A 116 -3.45 0.99 -16.30
N LYS A 117 -4.70 1.12 -15.87
CA LYS A 117 -5.80 0.24 -16.31
C LYS A 117 -6.02 0.32 -17.83
N ILE A 118 -5.84 1.49 -18.45
CA ILE A 118 -5.85 1.65 -19.91
C ILE A 118 -4.66 0.93 -20.54
N SER A 119 -3.45 1.11 -19.99
CA SER A 119 -2.22 0.44 -20.43
C SER A 119 -2.36 -1.09 -20.39
N ASP A 120 -2.93 -1.66 -19.32
CA ASP A 120 -3.14 -3.11 -19.19
C ASP A 120 -4.11 -3.65 -20.22
N ARG A 121 -5.21 -2.94 -20.48
CA ARG A 121 -6.16 -3.33 -21.54
C ARG A 121 -5.52 -3.25 -22.92
N TRP A 122 -4.78 -2.19 -23.18
CA TRP A 122 -4.09 -1.98 -24.45
C TRP A 122 -2.99 -3.03 -24.67
N TRP A 123 -2.25 -3.40 -23.64
CA TRP A 123 -1.29 -4.51 -23.68
C TRP A 123 -1.95 -5.80 -24.19
N ASN A 124 -3.12 -6.16 -23.65
CA ASN A 124 -3.85 -7.36 -24.06
C ASN A 124 -4.31 -7.26 -25.52
N GLU A 125 -4.84 -6.12 -25.93
CA GLU A 125 -5.24 -5.87 -27.32
C GLU A 125 -4.05 -5.96 -28.29
N LYS A 126 -2.89 -5.42 -27.92
CA LYS A 126 -1.66 -5.55 -28.70
C LYS A 126 -1.24 -7.00 -28.87
N LYS A 127 -1.30 -7.81 -27.80
CA LYS A 127 -1.04 -9.25 -27.86
C LYS A 127 -1.97 -9.96 -28.84
N GLU A 128 -3.27 -9.69 -28.77
CA GLU A 128 -4.26 -10.29 -29.67
C GLU A 128 -4.03 -9.90 -31.15
N LYS A 129 -3.62 -8.66 -31.39
CA LYS A 129 -3.38 -8.13 -32.74
C LYS A 129 -1.96 -8.34 -33.27
N GLY A 130 -1.06 -8.92 -32.47
CA GLY A 130 0.35 -9.08 -32.82
C GLY A 130 1.10 -7.74 -32.98
N ILE A 131 0.65 -6.68 -32.29
CA ILE A 131 1.30 -5.38 -32.29
C ILE A 131 2.53 -5.46 -31.35
N PRO A 132 3.74 -5.14 -31.82
CA PRO A 132 4.93 -5.11 -30.97
C PRO A 132 4.78 -4.11 -29.82
N ASP A 133 5.24 -4.51 -28.62
CA ASP A 133 5.33 -3.60 -27.49
C ASP A 133 6.56 -2.71 -27.62
N THR A 134 6.35 -1.40 -27.49
CA THR A 134 7.39 -0.37 -27.59
C THR A 134 7.12 0.68 -26.53
N ASP A 135 8.14 1.44 -26.15
CA ASP A 135 7.94 2.50 -25.18
C ASP A 135 6.85 3.49 -25.63
N ASP A 136 6.77 3.80 -26.93
CA ASP A 136 5.86 4.82 -27.48
C ASP A 136 4.42 4.34 -27.70
N ASN A 137 4.12 3.09 -27.34
CA ASN A 137 2.77 2.53 -27.44
C ASN A 137 2.30 1.84 -26.15
N GLN A 138 2.80 2.23 -24.97
CA GLN A 138 2.33 1.69 -23.68
C GLN A 138 0.81 1.93 -23.48
N LEU A 139 0.31 3.06 -23.97
CA LEU A 139 -1.11 3.42 -24.06
C LEU A 139 -1.54 3.61 -25.53
N PRO A 140 -2.86 3.59 -25.81
CA PRO A 140 -3.40 3.62 -27.18
C PRO A 140 -3.09 4.89 -27.99
N THR A 141 -2.79 6.01 -27.33
CA THR A 141 -2.49 7.29 -28.02
C THR A 141 -1.21 7.92 -27.49
N PRO A 142 -0.50 8.72 -28.32
CA PRO A 142 0.69 9.47 -27.89
C PRO A 142 0.44 10.39 -26.69
N GLU A 143 -0.72 11.04 -26.63
CA GLU A 143 -1.09 11.96 -25.55
C GLU A 143 -1.23 11.23 -24.21
N LEU A 144 -1.85 10.04 -24.24
CA LEU A 144 -1.99 9.20 -23.05
C LEU A 144 -0.64 8.63 -22.60
N ASN A 145 0.26 8.29 -23.53
CA ASN A 145 1.63 7.89 -23.19
C ASN A 145 2.42 9.00 -22.53
N LEU A 146 2.34 10.22 -23.06
CA LEU A 146 2.98 11.39 -22.46
C LEU A 146 2.42 11.66 -21.06
N GLU A 147 1.10 11.59 -20.88
CA GLU A 147 0.47 11.79 -19.56
C GLU A 147 0.94 10.71 -18.56
N PHE A 148 0.93 9.45 -18.96
CA PHE A 148 1.34 8.34 -18.09
C PHE A 148 2.79 8.49 -17.63
N ARG A 149 3.72 8.73 -18.56
CA ARG A 149 5.15 8.95 -18.27
C ARG A 149 5.40 10.18 -17.41
N ALA A 150 4.61 11.24 -17.57
CA ALA A 150 4.76 12.47 -16.79
C ALA A 150 4.29 12.31 -15.33
N ARG A 151 3.38 11.37 -15.06
CA ARG A 151 2.82 11.11 -13.72
C ARG A 151 3.56 10.00 -12.97
N GLY A 152 4.04 8.98 -13.68
CA GLY A 152 4.69 7.81 -13.11
C GLY A 152 5.00 6.77 -14.20
N GLY A 153 4.73 5.50 -13.90
CA GLY A 153 5.01 4.39 -14.83
C GLY A 153 5.79 3.26 -14.18
N HIS A 154 5.42 2.89 -12.95
CA HIS A 154 5.99 1.74 -12.25
C HIS A 154 4.89 0.75 -11.84
N TRP A 155 5.30 -0.35 -11.23
CA TRP A 155 4.45 -1.42 -10.74
C TRP A 155 3.39 -0.91 -9.76
N TYR A 156 2.20 -1.51 -9.81
CA TYR A 156 1.06 -1.18 -8.96
C TYR A 156 1.39 -1.18 -7.45
N CYS A 157 2.22 -2.13 -7.02
CA CYS A 157 2.70 -2.24 -5.65
C CYS A 157 3.59 -1.08 -5.19
N HIS A 158 4.16 -0.31 -6.12
CA HIS A 158 4.98 0.87 -5.87
C HIS A 158 4.21 2.15 -6.18
N TYR A 159 2.90 2.17 -5.88
CA TYR A 159 2.04 3.34 -6.09
C TYR A 159 2.04 3.84 -7.55
N ASN A 160 2.14 2.90 -8.50
CA ASN A 160 2.30 3.15 -9.93
C ASN A 160 3.51 4.04 -10.29
N GLY A 161 4.43 4.26 -9.37
CA GLY A 161 5.53 5.22 -9.52
C GLY A 161 5.11 6.69 -9.35
N SER A 162 3.94 6.97 -8.75
CA SER A 162 3.47 8.35 -8.53
C SER A 162 4.37 9.09 -7.54
N ALA A 163 5.18 10.00 -8.05
CA ALA A 163 5.99 10.90 -7.21
C ALA A 163 5.11 11.77 -6.29
N MET A 164 3.92 12.15 -6.77
CA MET A 164 2.93 12.89 -5.98
C MET A 164 2.47 12.06 -4.77
N ASN A 165 2.08 10.81 -4.98
CA ASN A 165 1.65 9.92 -3.89
C ASN A 165 2.77 9.77 -2.85
N TYR A 166 4.01 9.51 -3.27
CA TYR A 166 5.14 9.38 -2.35
C TYR A 166 5.42 10.68 -1.57
N SER A 167 5.32 11.83 -2.23
CA SER A 167 5.56 13.13 -1.59
C SER A 167 4.52 13.44 -0.52
N LEU A 168 3.24 13.16 -0.81
CA LEU A 168 2.14 13.38 0.13
C LEU A 168 2.21 12.42 1.32
N VAL A 169 2.50 11.14 1.07
CA VAL A 169 2.73 10.16 2.15
C VAL A 169 3.91 10.59 3.02
N GLY A 170 5.04 10.95 2.41
CA GLY A 170 6.23 11.41 3.14
C GLY A 170 5.95 12.63 4.02
N LEU A 171 5.21 13.61 3.49
CA LEU A 171 4.78 14.78 4.25
C LEU A 171 3.90 14.38 5.43
N ALA A 172 2.87 13.57 5.21
CA ALA A 172 1.94 13.16 6.28
C ALA A 172 2.64 12.37 7.39
N LEU A 173 3.56 11.47 7.04
CA LEU A 173 4.37 10.73 8.00
C LEU A 173 5.31 11.66 8.79
N ALA A 174 5.91 12.65 8.13
CA ALA A 174 6.79 13.62 8.76
C ALA A 174 6.03 14.54 9.73
N GLU A 175 4.87 15.04 9.33
CA GLU A 175 4.00 15.87 10.18
C GLU A 175 3.56 15.11 11.42
N GLU A 176 3.19 13.84 11.28
CA GLU A 176 2.78 13.00 12.40
C GLU A 176 3.95 12.66 13.33
N LEU A 177 5.14 12.43 12.78
CA LEU A 177 6.35 12.25 13.58
C LEU A 177 6.67 13.50 14.41
N LEU A 178 6.55 14.69 13.80
CA LEU A 178 6.73 15.95 14.50
C LEU A 178 5.68 16.13 15.60
N ARG A 179 4.43 15.71 15.36
CA ARG A 179 3.36 15.75 16.37
C ARG A 179 3.69 14.87 17.57
N LEU A 180 4.16 13.64 17.37
CA LEU A 180 4.54 12.71 18.43
C LEU A 180 5.84 13.10 19.16
N SER A 181 6.72 13.86 18.52
CA SER A 181 8.01 14.26 19.09
C SER A 181 7.95 15.56 19.90
N ARG A 182 6.80 16.23 19.93
CA ARG A 182 6.60 17.44 20.74
C ARG A 182 6.40 17.04 22.21
N PRO A 183 7.06 17.72 23.16
CA PRO A 183 6.89 17.48 24.59
C PRO A 183 5.49 17.85 25.10
#